data_AF-A0A3A4RWG2-F1
#
_entry.id   AF-A0A3A4RWG2-F1
#
_cell.length_a   1.000
_cell.length_b   1.000
_cell.length_c   1.000
_cell.angle_alpha   90.00
_cell.angle_beta   90.00
_cell.angle_gamma   90.00
#
_symmetry.space_group_name_H-M   'P 1'
#
loop_
_entity.id
_entity.type
_entity.pdbx_description
1 polymer ?
#
loop_
_entity_poly.entity_id
_entity_poly.type
_entity_poly.pdbx_seq_one_letter_code
_entity_poly.pdbx_strand_id
1 'polypeptide(L)'
;MKENAFLLFLTITGSVLVFNSTPAIADPVSYTGQSSSVHETLESGSNEIKPDRKIDPAESVLSLTLQSAIIMALDNNASFQINRLSPKINTYSEEMERASFDPTVAASISGQRGKVGDGRENLISGTESDADSAVAGIRVKEYLPTGTTIEAGTEGSITAMDDESDSKYRDNNYDVTITQALLRNRGLDANLVGLRTARIDTEISVHELQGAAESLIAQVEEVYWDYILAERSIEIYEKSLMIANRQVEEVKERIHVGKTAETELASAEAEAADRHEQLIVASGTLEVKRLNLIRLLSPSHEETGWNSRLNLLDSPEIGFRQPDRVEEYVRVALQKRADIKQARLQLEQGNLEVIGTRNGLLPKLDLFVRLGGSRYANSFSDKGDEDSDDISYSAGLQFEIPIGNRFAKARHHQQMLSAEQTKLALKNMEQLIQIDVRSAYVDMNRAGERIKAAEKTRLLREKILAIEVEKFRLGRSTTFLVAQAQRDMISSQIGEIEAVIDYRKALLNLHRLEGTLLERRQIQL
;
A
#
# COMPACT_ATOMS: atom_id res chain seq x y z
N MET A 1 9.21 54.28 -28.38
CA MET A 1 8.39 53.64 -29.42
C MET A 1 7.88 52.35 -28.79
N LYS A 2 6.69 52.41 -28.15
CA LYS A 2 5.43 51.76 -28.57
C LYS A 2 5.56 50.23 -28.65
N GLU A 3 4.73 49.36 -28.07
CA GLU A 3 3.63 49.39 -27.08
C GLU A 3 3.09 47.93 -27.05
N ASN A 4 2.64 47.44 -25.89
CA ASN A 4 1.60 46.39 -25.69
C ASN A 4 1.84 44.93 -26.15
N ALA A 5 1.33 43.85 -25.52
CA ALA A 5 0.61 43.59 -24.26
C ALA A 5 0.23 42.08 -24.23
N PHE A 6 0.11 41.47 -23.01
CA PHE A 6 -0.81 40.36 -22.64
C PHE A 6 -0.60 38.94 -23.26
N LEU A 7 -1.06 37.80 -22.71
CA LEU A 7 -1.28 37.23 -21.36
C LEU A 7 -1.64 35.72 -21.56
N LEU A 8 -1.52 34.90 -20.49
CA LEU A 8 -2.22 33.61 -20.20
C LEU A 8 -1.69 32.28 -20.84
N PHE A 9 -1.12 31.29 -20.11
CA PHE A 9 -1.71 30.17 -19.29
C PHE A 9 -2.42 29.08 -20.15
N LEU A 10 -2.43 27.75 -19.93
CA LEU A 10 -1.89 26.80 -18.93
C LEU A 10 -2.14 25.32 -19.41
N THR A 11 -1.28 24.38 -19.00
CA THR A 11 -1.38 22.91 -18.70
C THR A 11 -2.60 22.05 -19.13
N ILE A 12 -2.44 20.80 -19.60
CA ILE A 12 -2.05 19.54 -18.89
C ILE A 12 -2.86 19.27 -17.61
N THR A 13 -3.83 18.35 -17.68
CA THR A 13 -4.52 17.79 -16.51
C THR A 13 -4.33 16.26 -16.47
N GLY A 14 -3.41 15.83 -15.60
CA GLY A 14 -3.46 14.54 -14.93
C GLY A 14 -3.96 14.79 -13.51
N SER A 15 -5.03 14.09 -13.13
CA SER A 15 -5.71 14.27 -11.83
C SER A 15 -4.97 13.51 -10.73
N VAL A 16 -4.40 14.24 -9.78
CA VAL A 16 -4.00 13.76 -8.46
C VAL A 16 -4.74 14.61 -7.43
N LEU A 17 -5.62 13.97 -6.64
CA LEU A 17 -6.35 14.59 -5.54
C LEU A 17 -5.45 14.65 -4.30
N VAL A 18 -5.03 15.86 -3.91
CA VAL A 18 -4.48 16.16 -2.59
C VAL A 18 -5.33 17.28 -1.99
N PHE A 19 -6.00 16.98 -0.87
CA PHE A 19 -6.67 17.98 -0.04
C PHE A 19 -5.62 18.74 0.78
N ASN A 20 -5.61 20.07 0.67
CA ASN A 20 -5.02 20.95 1.67
C ASN A 20 -5.95 22.15 1.88
N SER A 21 -6.48 22.27 3.10
CA SER A 21 -7.25 23.40 3.61
C SER A 21 -6.31 24.44 4.22
N THR A 22 -6.37 25.68 3.75
CA THR A 22 -5.77 26.85 4.40
C THR A 22 -6.72 27.48 5.44
N PRO A 23 -6.17 28.24 6.42
CA PRO A 23 -6.87 28.63 7.64
C PRO A 23 -7.53 30.01 7.55
N ALA A 24 -8.58 30.23 8.36
CA ALA A 24 -9.20 31.53 8.58
C ALA A 24 -8.76 32.10 9.95
N ILE A 25 -8.44 33.40 9.92
CA ILE A 25 -8.00 34.26 11.01
C ILE A 25 -9.21 34.70 11.85
N ALA A 26 -9.09 34.71 13.19
CA ALA A 26 -9.99 35.42 14.09
C ALA A 26 -9.21 36.00 15.30
N ASP A 27 -9.47 37.27 15.59
CA ASP A 27 -8.88 38.11 16.63
C ASP A 27 -9.35 37.77 18.07
N PRO A 28 -8.65 38.26 19.13
CA PRO A 28 -8.83 37.80 20.50
C PRO A 28 -9.87 38.62 21.28
N VAL A 29 -10.67 37.95 22.12
CA VAL A 29 -11.52 38.60 23.13
C VAL A 29 -11.03 38.22 24.53
N SER A 30 -10.77 39.25 25.31
CA SER A 30 -10.33 39.29 26.69
C SER A 30 -11.39 38.79 27.68
N TYR A 31 -10.98 37.95 28.64
CA TYR A 31 -11.80 37.58 29.79
C TYR A 31 -11.44 38.46 31.00
N THR A 32 -12.39 39.29 31.41
CA THR A 32 -12.40 40.01 32.70
C THR A 32 -12.75 39.05 33.82
N GLY A 33 -11.94 39.04 34.89
CA GLY A 33 -12.22 38.32 36.12
C GLY A 33 -13.40 38.90 36.88
N GLN A 34 -14.19 38.02 37.48
CA GLN A 34 -15.08 38.35 38.58
C GLN A 34 -14.88 37.35 39.71
N SER A 35 -14.43 37.88 40.83
CA SER A 35 -14.36 37.27 42.15
C SER A 35 -15.75 36.92 42.66
N SER A 36 -15.91 35.73 43.22
CA SER A 36 -16.96 35.45 44.21
C SER A 36 -16.45 34.42 45.19
N SER A 37 -16.30 34.87 46.43
CA SER A 37 -15.91 34.13 47.62
C SER A 37 -17.02 33.20 48.09
N VAL A 38 -16.68 31.96 48.44
CA VAL A 38 -17.42 31.17 49.43
C VAL A 38 -16.41 30.42 50.30
N HIS A 39 -16.34 30.79 51.57
CA HIS A 39 -15.84 29.94 52.65
C HIS A 39 -16.96 28.98 53.04
N GLU A 40 -16.71 27.67 53.11
CA GLU A 40 -17.08 26.86 54.29
C GLU A 40 -16.54 25.42 54.24
N THR A 41 -16.06 25.01 55.42
CA THR A 41 -16.01 23.66 56.04
C THR A 41 -15.35 22.47 55.33
N LEU A 42 -14.17 22.13 55.86
CA LEU A 42 -13.59 20.79 55.88
C LEU A 42 -14.41 19.90 56.84
N GLU A 43 -15.12 18.91 56.31
CA GLU A 43 -15.57 17.75 57.09
C GLU A 43 -14.89 16.47 56.58
N SER A 44 -14.36 15.74 57.55
CA SER A 44 -13.73 14.44 57.47
C SER A 44 -14.69 13.38 56.91
N GLY A 45 -14.31 12.73 55.82
CA GLY A 45 -14.98 11.54 55.30
C GLY A 45 -13.96 10.51 54.85
N SER A 46 -13.69 9.54 55.71
CA SER A 46 -13.01 8.29 55.38
C SER A 46 -13.83 7.53 54.34
N ASN A 47 -13.42 7.57 53.07
CA ASN A 47 -13.93 6.68 52.03
C ASN A 47 -12.83 5.65 51.70
N GLU A 48 -12.97 4.45 52.26
CA GLU A 48 -12.35 3.25 51.70
C GLU A 48 -12.85 3.08 50.26
N ILE A 49 -12.02 3.42 49.29
CA ILE A 49 -12.26 3.06 47.89
C ILE A 49 -11.77 1.62 47.72
N LYS A 50 -12.67 0.65 47.90
CA LYS A 50 -12.48 -0.70 47.35
C LYS A 50 -12.75 -0.64 45.84
N PRO A 51 -11.84 -1.09 44.97
CA PRO A 51 -12.14 -1.21 43.55
C PRO A 51 -12.86 -2.53 43.31
N ASP A 52 -14.12 -2.61 43.70
CA ASP A 52 -15.00 -3.70 43.25
C ASP A 52 -15.70 -3.20 41.97
N ARG A 53 -14.98 -3.26 40.84
CA ARG A 53 -15.52 -2.89 39.53
C ARG A 53 -16.54 -3.96 39.14
N LYS A 54 -17.81 -3.70 39.45
CA LYS A 54 -18.93 -4.51 38.95
C LYS A 54 -18.84 -4.61 37.43
N ILE A 55 -18.74 -5.85 36.96
CA ILE A 55 -18.63 -6.24 35.56
C ILE A 55 -19.96 -5.90 34.88
N ASP A 56 -19.95 -4.99 33.90
CA ASP A 56 -21.12 -4.72 33.06
C ASP A 56 -21.26 -5.87 32.04
N PRO A 57 -22.42 -6.55 31.93
CA PRO A 57 -22.58 -7.76 31.12
C PRO A 57 -22.60 -7.53 29.60
N ALA A 58 -22.20 -6.36 29.11
CA ALA A 58 -22.13 -6.00 27.68
C ALA A 58 -20.69 -5.81 27.15
N GLU A 59 -19.65 -6.08 27.95
CA GLU A 59 -18.25 -6.08 27.47
C GLU A 59 -17.91 -7.45 26.88
N SER A 60 -17.96 -7.57 25.55
CA SER A 60 -17.48 -8.76 24.84
C SER A 60 -15.99 -8.98 25.10
N VAL A 61 -15.65 -10.19 25.55
CA VAL A 61 -14.27 -10.62 25.79
C VAL A 61 -13.77 -11.36 24.56
N LEU A 62 -12.79 -10.78 23.88
CA LEU A 62 -12.15 -11.36 22.72
C LEU A 62 -10.96 -12.19 23.18
N SER A 63 -11.13 -13.52 23.23
CA SER A 63 -10.05 -14.45 23.55
C SER A 63 -9.31 -14.85 22.27
N LEU A 64 -8.03 -14.52 22.19
CA LEU A 64 -7.24 -14.69 20.96
C LEU A 64 -5.93 -15.43 21.23
N THR A 65 -5.59 -16.31 20.29
CA THR A 65 -4.20 -16.71 20.03
C THR A 65 -3.56 -15.73 19.03
N LEU A 66 -2.24 -15.72 18.95
CA LEU A 66 -1.48 -14.93 17.98
C LEU A 66 -1.90 -15.27 16.54
N GLN A 67 -2.10 -16.56 16.24
CA GLN A 67 -2.52 -16.98 14.90
C GLN A 67 -3.92 -16.46 14.57
N SER A 68 -4.89 -16.55 15.50
CA SER A 68 -6.23 -15.99 15.29
C SER A 68 -6.21 -14.47 15.18
N ALA A 69 -5.34 -13.78 15.92
CA ALA A 69 -5.16 -12.34 15.83
C ALA A 69 -4.63 -11.93 14.45
N ILE A 70 -3.65 -12.67 13.92
CA ILE A 70 -3.10 -12.43 12.58
C ILE A 70 -4.17 -12.65 11.50
N ILE A 71 -4.91 -13.75 11.54
CA ILE A 71 -5.96 -14.05 10.56
C ILE A 71 -7.03 -12.96 10.59
N MET A 72 -7.51 -12.60 11.79
CA MET A 72 -8.50 -11.54 11.97
C MET A 72 -8.02 -10.19 11.42
N ALA A 73 -6.75 -9.83 11.65
CA ALA A 73 -6.18 -8.61 11.09
C ALA A 73 -6.11 -8.67 9.55
N LEU A 74 -5.68 -9.77 8.96
CA LEU A 74 -5.64 -9.91 7.49
C LEU A 74 -7.03 -9.85 6.87
N ASP A 75 -8.05 -10.40 7.54
CA ASP A 75 -9.41 -10.40 7.02
C ASP A 75 -10.13 -9.06 7.17
N ASN A 76 -9.84 -8.29 8.22
CA ASN A 76 -10.65 -7.11 8.55
C ASN A 76 -9.89 -5.78 8.50
N ASN A 77 -8.57 -5.76 8.56
CA ASN A 77 -7.81 -4.50 8.60
C ASN A 77 -8.04 -3.69 7.32
N ALA A 78 -8.62 -2.50 7.45
CA ALA A 78 -9.02 -1.67 6.31
C ALA A 78 -7.85 -1.32 5.38
N SER A 79 -6.67 -0.98 5.94
CA SER A 79 -5.49 -0.65 5.15
C SER A 79 -4.99 -1.86 4.34
N PHE A 80 -5.07 -3.06 4.89
CA PHE A 80 -4.72 -4.27 4.15
C PHE A 80 -5.77 -4.65 3.10
N GLN A 81 -7.06 -4.50 3.41
CA GLN A 81 -8.14 -4.71 2.44
C GLN A 81 -8.03 -3.76 1.23
N ILE A 82 -7.59 -2.52 1.43
CA ILE A 82 -7.25 -1.60 0.33
C ILE A 82 -6.13 -2.20 -0.54
N ASN A 83 -5.04 -2.66 0.06
CA ASN A 83 -3.92 -3.28 -0.68
C ASN A 83 -4.35 -4.55 -1.43
N ARG A 84 -5.31 -5.33 -0.92
CA ARG A 84 -5.86 -6.53 -1.60
C ARG A 84 -6.58 -6.20 -2.91
N LEU A 85 -7.01 -4.96 -3.12
CA LEU A 85 -7.64 -4.53 -4.36
C LEU A 85 -6.61 -4.21 -5.46
N SER A 86 -5.39 -3.83 -5.11
CA SER A 86 -4.38 -3.40 -6.09
C SER A 86 -4.07 -4.45 -7.16
N PRO A 87 -3.84 -5.74 -6.84
CA PRO A 87 -3.62 -6.76 -7.88
C PRO A 87 -4.83 -6.98 -8.78
N LYS A 88 -6.05 -6.86 -8.24
CA LYS A 88 -7.29 -6.99 -9.02
C LYS A 88 -7.42 -5.82 -10.00
N ILE A 89 -7.11 -4.61 -9.54
CA ILE A 89 -7.12 -3.41 -10.39
C ILE A 89 -6.10 -3.55 -11.52
N ASN A 90 -4.87 -3.97 -11.22
CA ASN A 90 -3.82 -4.13 -12.23
C ASN A 90 -4.12 -5.26 -13.24
N THR A 91 -4.82 -6.32 -12.81
CA THR A 91 -5.32 -7.35 -13.74
C THR A 91 -6.25 -6.76 -14.79
N TYR A 92 -7.14 -5.83 -14.40
CA TYR A 92 -7.99 -5.12 -15.37
C TYR A 92 -7.19 -4.13 -16.23
N SER A 93 -6.12 -3.53 -15.71
CA SER A 93 -5.19 -2.73 -16.55
C SER A 93 -4.48 -3.60 -17.60
N GLU A 94 -4.10 -4.84 -17.28
CA GLU A 94 -3.61 -5.80 -18.28
C GLU A 94 -4.68 -6.11 -19.34
N GLU A 95 -5.94 -6.29 -18.93
CA GLU A 95 -7.05 -6.51 -19.85
C GLU A 95 -7.30 -5.31 -20.76
N MET A 96 -7.14 -4.08 -20.27
CA MET A 96 -7.22 -2.85 -21.09
C MET A 96 -6.12 -2.81 -22.16
N GLU A 97 -4.88 -3.19 -21.82
CA GLU A 97 -3.80 -3.28 -22.81
C GLU A 97 -4.05 -4.39 -23.85
N ARG A 98 -4.68 -5.50 -23.43
CA ARG A 98 -5.12 -6.57 -24.35
C ARG A 98 -6.22 -6.08 -25.29
N ALA A 99 -7.16 -5.27 -24.80
CA ALA A 99 -8.24 -4.72 -25.58
C ALA A 99 -7.77 -3.76 -26.68
N SER A 100 -6.52 -3.28 -26.64
CA SER A 100 -5.93 -2.51 -27.76
C SER A 100 -5.85 -3.30 -29.07
N PHE A 101 -5.96 -4.63 -29.01
CA PHE A 101 -6.00 -5.53 -30.15
C PHE A 101 -7.42 -5.98 -30.53
N ASP A 102 -8.45 -5.55 -29.79
CA ASP A 102 -9.84 -5.92 -30.08
C ASP A 102 -10.36 -5.23 -31.35
N PRO A 103 -11.22 -5.91 -32.12
CA PRO A 103 -11.83 -5.30 -33.30
C PRO A 103 -12.76 -4.15 -32.91
N THR A 104 -12.63 -3.04 -33.62
CA THR A 104 -13.47 -1.84 -33.46
C THR A 104 -14.46 -1.74 -34.61
N VAL A 105 -15.73 -1.47 -34.31
CA VAL A 105 -16.77 -1.19 -35.31
C VAL A 105 -17.12 0.29 -35.21
N ALA A 106 -16.85 1.03 -36.28
CA ALA A 106 -17.18 2.43 -36.40
C ALA A 106 -18.30 2.62 -37.42
N ALA A 107 -19.33 3.39 -37.07
CA ALA A 107 -20.34 3.87 -38.00
C ALA A 107 -20.24 5.39 -38.08
N SER A 108 -20.25 5.94 -39.28
CA SER A 108 -20.18 7.39 -39.52
C SER A 108 -21.30 7.82 -40.44
N ILE A 109 -21.94 8.94 -40.10
CA ILE A 109 -22.82 9.67 -41.00
C ILE A 109 -22.37 11.13 -41.02
N SER A 110 -22.18 11.68 -42.20
CA SER A 110 -21.77 13.07 -42.38
C SER A 110 -22.53 13.69 -43.54
N GLY A 111 -22.94 14.94 -43.38
CA GLY A 111 -23.54 15.74 -44.43
C GLY A 111 -22.73 17.01 -44.65
N GLN A 112 -22.55 17.40 -45.91
CA GLN A 112 -21.83 18.61 -46.27
C GLN A 112 -22.56 19.30 -47.43
N ARG A 113 -22.77 20.60 -47.27
CA ARG A 113 -23.18 21.51 -48.34
C ARG A 113 -22.00 22.38 -48.72
N GLY A 114 -21.75 22.51 -50.02
CA GLY A 114 -20.71 23.37 -50.54
C GLY A 114 -20.97 23.75 -51.98
N LYS A 115 -20.15 24.63 -52.51
CA LYS A 115 -20.16 24.97 -53.93
C LYS A 115 -19.11 24.14 -54.65
N VAL A 116 -19.50 23.47 -55.73
CA VAL A 116 -18.60 22.72 -56.60
C VAL A 116 -18.50 23.48 -57.91
N GLY A 117 -17.28 23.84 -58.32
CA GLY A 117 -17.04 24.45 -59.62
C GLY A 117 -17.15 23.40 -60.70
N ASP A 118 -17.91 23.68 -61.77
CA ASP A 118 -18.00 22.78 -62.91
C ASP A 118 -16.63 22.66 -63.59
N GLY A 119 -16.04 21.47 -63.54
CA GLY A 119 -14.66 21.20 -63.99
C GLY A 119 -14.48 21.21 -65.50
N ARG A 120 -15.47 21.69 -66.26
CA ARG A 120 -15.46 21.75 -67.72
C ARG A 120 -15.63 23.22 -68.16
N GLU A 121 -14.51 23.78 -68.62
CA GLU A 121 -14.31 25.05 -69.35
C GLU A 121 -13.81 26.29 -68.56
N ASN A 122 -12.59 26.70 -68.95
CA ASN A 122 -12.04 28.06 -69.05
C ASN A 122 -12.10 29.05 -67.86
N LEU A 123 -10.93 29.65 -67.63
CA LEU A 123 -10.50 30.54 -66.55
C LEU A 123 -11.24 31.88 -66.36
N ILE A 124 -12.46 32.09 -66.88
CA ILE A 124 -13.13 33.42 -66.87
C ILE A 124 -14.60 33.40 -66.38
N SER A 125 -15.29 32.26 -66.31
CA SER A 125 -16.56 32.16 -65.56
C SER A 125 -16.89 30.70 -65.25
N GLY A 126 -16.43 30.21 -64.10
CA GLY A 126 -16.90 28.92 -63.60
C GLY A 126 -18.33 29.09 -63.09
N THR A 127 -19.28 28.35 -63.66
CA THR A 127 -20.59 28.16 -63.03
C THR A 127 -20.35 27.38 -61.74
N GLU A 128 -20.60 28.02 -60.60
CA GLU A 128 -20.61 27.34 -59.30
C GLU A 128 -22.01 26.75 -59.10
N SER A 129 -22.09 25.44 -58.91
CA SER A 129 -23.32 24.77 -58.50
C SER A 129 -23.27 24.45 -57.02
N ASP A 130 -24.39 24.62 -56.32
CA ASP A 130 -24.54 24.12 -54.96
C ASP A 130 -24.57 22.59 -55.01
N ALA A 131 -23.83 21.93 -54.14
CA ALA A 131 -23.85 20.49 -53.98
C ALA A 131 -24.13 20.12 -52.52
N ASP A 132 -25.15 19.30 -52.33
CA ASP A 132 -25.48 18.68 -51.06
C ASP A 132 -25.01 17.21 -51.11
N SER A 133 -24.12 16.84 -50.19
CA SER A 133 -23.61 15.48 -50.08
C SER A 133 -23.92 14.89 -48.71
N ALA A 134 -24.32 13.63 -48.68
CA ALA A 134 -24.44 12.85 -47.45
C ALA A 134 -23.71 11.51 -47.62
N VAL A 135 -22.89 11.15 -46.65
CA VAL A 135 -22.10 9.93 -46.62
C VAL A 135 -22.46 9.16 -45.36
N ALA A 136 -22.70 7.87 -45.51
CA ALA A 136 -22.93 6.95 -44.41
C ALA A 136 -22.08 5.69 -44.60
N GLY A 137 -21.36 5.26 -43.57
CA GLY A 137 -20.48 4.10 -43.67
C GLY A 137 -20.34 3.33 -42.38
N ILE A 138 -19.99 2.05 -42.51
CA ILE A 138 -19.66 1.15 -41.42
C ILE A 138 -18.29 0.56 -41.72
N ARG A 139 -17.37 0.59 -40.75
CA ARG A 139 -16.02 0.05 -40.87
C ARG A 139 -15.68 -0.77 -39.64
N VAL A 140 -15.19 -1.99 -39.86
CA VAL A 140 -14.60 -2.86 -38.86
C VAL A 140 -13.08 -2.80 -39.01
N LYS A 141 -12.35 -2.61 -37.91
CA LYS A 141 -10.90 -2.51 -37.89
C LYS A 141 -10.32 -3.34 -36.76
N GLU A 142 -9.37 -4.21 -37.06
CA GLU A 142 -8.64 -5.02 -36.08
C GLU A 142 -7.13 -4.81 -36.24
N TYR A 143 -6.42 -4.64 -35.12
CA TYR A 143 -4.96 -4.57 -35.10
C TYR A 143 -4.39 -5.82 -34.43
N LEU A 144 -3.63 -6.60 -35.18
CA LEU A 144 -3.02 -7.84 -34.70
C LEU A 144 -1.63 -7.56 -34.08
N PRO A 145 -1.24 -8.28 -33.02
CA PRO A 145 0.09 -8.17 -32.41
C PRO A 145 1.27 -8.37 -33.37
N THR A 146 1.06 -9.00 -34.52
CA THR A 146 2.06 -9.17 -35.58
C THR A 146 2.43 -7.88 -36.31
N GLY A 147 1.70 -6.79 -36.07
CA GLY A 147 1.83 -5.53 -36.81
C GLY A 147 0.96 -5.49 -38.07
N THR A 148 -0.11 -6.28 -38.08
CA THR A 148 -1.05 -6.36 -39.21
C THR A 148 -2.34 -5.64 -38.83
N THR A 149 -2.80 -4.72 -39.66
CA THR A 149 -4.12 -4.09 -39.52
C THR A 149 -5.04 -4.67 -40.60
N ILE A 150 -6.22 -5.14 -40.20
CA ILE A 150 -7.26 -5.60 -41.11
C ILE A 150 -8.42 -4.63 -40.97
N GLU A 151 -8.82 -4.01 -42.08
CA GLU A 151 -9.96 -3.09 -42.14
C GLU A 151 -10.94 -3.60 -43.20
N ALA A 152 -12.22 -3.64 -42.86
CA ALA A 152 -13.28 -3.98 -43.80
C ALA A 152 -14.42 -2.99 -43.62
N GLY A 153 -14.93 -2.41 -44.70
CA GLY A 153 -15.99 -1.43 -44.58
C GLY A 153 -16.86 -1.31 -45.82
N THR A 154 -17.99 -0.65 -45.62
CA THR A 154 -18.87 -0.20 -46.69
C THR A 154 -19.26 1.24 -46.44
N GLU A 155 -19.33 2.03 -47.50
CA GLU A 155 -19.64 3.44 -47.45
C GLU A 155 -20.58 3.77 -48.62
N GLY A 156 -21.76 4.29 -48.30
CA GLY A 156 -22.68 4.85 -49.27
C GLY A 156 -22.61 6.36 -49.27
N SER A 157 -22.56 6.98 -50.45
CA SER A 157 -22.69 8.42 -50.60
C SER A 157 -23.86 8.75 -51.52
N ILE A 158 -24.55 9.84 -51.20
CA ILE A 158 -25.52 10.48 -52.07
C ILE A 158 -25.10 11.94 -52.27
N THR A 159 -25.02 12.36 -53.51
CA THR A 159 -24.68 13.73 -53.89
C THR A 159 -25.77 14.26 -54.79
N ALA A 160 -26.42 15.35 -54.38
CA ALA A 160 -27.35 16.10 -55.19
C ALA A 160 -26.67 17.40 -55.64
N MET A 161 -26.69 17.67 -56.93
CA MET A 161 -26.13 18.90 -57.52
C MET A 161 -27.26 19.79 -58.01
N ASP A 162 -27.25 21.05 -57.57
CA ASP A 162 -28.14 22.11 -58.06
C ASP A 162 -27.56 22.66 -59.37
N ASP A 163 -27.61 21.82 -60.41
CA ASP A 163 -27.23 22.10 -61.80
C ASP A 163 -28.48 22.19 -62.70
N GLU A 164 -28.33 22.49 -64.00
CA GLU A 164 -29.47 22.57 -64.94
C GLU A 164 -30.31 21.28 -65.03
N SER A 165 -29.78 20.15 -64.54
CA SER A 165 -30.41 18.83 -64.59
C SER A 165 -30.87 18.27 -63.23
N ASP A 166 -30.64 18.99 -62.12
CA ASP A 166 -30.82 18.53 -60.73
C ASP A 166 -30.29 17.10 -60.51
N SER A 167 -29.02 16.89 -60.90
CA SER A 167 -28.44 15.55 -60.96
C SER A 167 -28.20 14.94 -59.56
N LYS A 168 -28.56 13.67 -59.40
CA LYS A 168 -28.39 12.90 -58.16
C LYS A 168 -27.56 11.66 -58.41
N TYR A 169 -26.42 11.60 -57.74
CA TYR A 169 -25.50 10.47 -57.82
C TYR A 169 -25.54 9.71 -56.51
N ARG A 170 -25.62 8.37 -56.61
CA ARG A 170 -25.46 7.49 -55.48
C ARG A 170 -24.37 6.48 -55.78
N ASP A 171 -23.43 6.39 -54.86
CA ASP A 171 -22.33 5.44 -54.89
C ASP A 171 -22.39 4.59 -53.62
N ASN A 172 -22.15 3.29 -53.75
CA ASN A 172 -21.95 2.40 -52.62
C ASN A 172 -20.65 1.66 -52.82
N ASN A 173 -19.69 1.95 -51.97
CA ASN A 173 -18.37 1.35 -51.96
C ASN A 173 -18.27 0.29 -50.88
N TYR A 174 -17.52 -0.76 -51.16
CA TYR A 174 -17.10 -1.74 -50.17
C TYR A 174 -15.61 -2.03 -50.36
N ASP A 175 -14.85 -2.11 -49.27
CA ASP A 175 -13.45 -2.47 -49.35
C ASP A 175 -12.95 -3.25 -48.13
N VAL A 176 -11.94 -4.08 -48.38
CA VAL A 176 -11.13 -4.78 -47.39
C VAL A 176 -9.68 -4.38 -47.62
N THR A 177 -9.06 -3.81 -46.60
CA THR A 177 -7.67 -3.36 -46.61
C THR A 177 -6.88 -4.14 -45.57
N ILE A 178 -5.83 -4.83 -46.01
CA ILE A 178 -4.86 -5.51 -45.13
C ILE A 178 -3.55 -4.74 -45.22
N THR A 179 -3.05 -4.26 -44.08
CA THR A 179 -1.79 -3.52 -43.98
C THR A 179 -0.83 -4.26 -43.05
N GLN A 180 0.32 -4.69 -43.55
CA GLN A 180 1.37 -5.38 -42.79
C GLN A 180 2.58 -4.48 -42.61
N ALA A 181 2.93 -4.19 -41.36
CA ALA A 181 4.17 -3.54 -41.02
C ALA A 181 5.38 -4.46 -41.28
N LEU A 182 6.37 -3.99 -42.05
CA LEU A 182 7.57 -4.73 -42.45
C LEU A 182 8.86 -4.30 -41.73
N LEU A 183 8.87 -3.13 -41.07
CA LEU A 183 10.02 -2.62 -40.31
C LEU A 183 9.62 -2.17 -38.90
N ARG A 184 9.26 -0.88 -38.71
CA ARG A 184 8.67 -0.36 -37.46
C ARG A 184 7.34 -1.10 -37.18
N ASN A 185 7.07 -1.43 -35.93
CA ASN A 185 5.90 -2.22 -35.48
C ASN A 185 5.81 -3.65 -36.08
N ARG A 186 6.90 -4.21 -36.61
CA ARG A 186 6.91 -5.60 -37.08
C ARG A 186 7.01 -6.59 -35.92
N GLY A 187 6.09 -7.55 -35.88
CA GLY A 187 6.14 -8.69 -34.97
C GLY A 187 5.77 -8.35 -33.53
N LEU A 188 5.89 -9.35 -32.66
CA LEU A 188 5.33 -9.29 -31.30
C LEU A 188 6.12 -8.38 -30.36
N ASP A 189 7.43 -8.23 -30.55
CA ASP A 189 8.31 -7.64 -29.52
C ASP A 189 8.00 -6.19 -29.22
N ALA A 190 7.70 -5.37 -30.24
CA ALA A 190 7.37 -3.96 -30.06
C ALA A 190 5.89 -3.74 -29.76
N ASN A 191 5.02 -4.55 -30.36
CA ASN A 191 3.58 -4.40 -30.23
C ASN A 191 3.06 -4.90 -28.87
N LEU A 192 3.70 -5.92 -28.29
CA LEU A 192 3.32 -6.45 -26.97
C LEU A 192 4.03 -5.76 -25.79
N VAL A 193 4.79 -4.68 -26.02
CA VAL A 193 5.48 -3.98 -24.90
C VAL A 193 4.46 -3.51 -23.86
N GLY A 194 3.37 -2.85 -24.26
CA GLY A 194 2.33 -2.37 -23.35
C GLY A 194 1.71 -3.51 -22.53
N LEU A 195 1.29 -4.58 -23.21
CA LEU A 195 0.72 -5.77 -22.54
C LEU A 195 1.72 -6.45 -21.58
N ARG A 196 2.98 -6.62 -22.00
CA ARG A 196 4.02 -7.23 -21.14
C ARG A 196 4.34 -6.35 -19.94
N THR A 197 4.36 -5.03 -20.12
CA THR A 197 4.53 -4.05 -19.04
C THR A 197 3.37 -4.14 -18.04
N ALA A 198 2.11 -4.12 -18.50
CA ALA A 198 0.95 -4.22 -17.61
C ALA A 198 0.87 -5.56 -16.86
N ARG A 199 1.33 -6.65 -17.50
CA ARG A 199 1.49 -7.94 -16.82
C ARG A 199 2.55 -7.88 -15.72
N ILE A 200 3.70 -7.26 -15.98
CA ILE A 200 4.74 -7.03 -14.96
C ILE A 200 4.21 -6.16 -13.82
N ASP A 201 3.43 -5.11 -14.11
CA ASP A 201 2.79 -4.26 -13.09
C ASP A 201 1.81 -5.05 -12.21
N THR A 202 1.11 -6.04 -12.80
CA THR A 202 0.28 -6.98 -12.04
C THR A 202 1.14 -7.85 -11.13
N GLU A 203 2.25 -8.40 -11.61
CA GLU A 203 3.18 -9.20 -10.80
C GLU A 203 3.84 -8.37 -9.68
N ILE A 204 4.21 -7.11 -9.94
CA ILE A 204 4.72 -6.16 -8.93
C ILE A 204 3.68 -5.97 -7.83
N SER A 205 2.42 -5.71 -8.17
CA SER A 205 1.36 -5.48 -7.19
C SER A 205 1.06 -6.70 -6.30
N VAL A 206 1.26 -7.92 -6.82
CA VAL A 206 1.17 -9.15 -6.02
C VAL A 206 2.29 -9.19 -4.97
N HIS A 207 3.51 -8.82 -5.34
CA HIS A 207 4.61 -8.71 -4.38
C HIS A 207 4.45 -7.54 -3.41
N GLU A 208 3.85 -6.42 -3.83
CA GLU A 208 3.49 -5.32 -2.92
C GLU A 208 2.48 -5.79 -1.86
N LEU A 209 1.45 -6.53 -2.27
CA LEU A 209 0.48 -7.14 -1.35
C LEU A 209 1.16 -8.11 -0.37
N GLN A 210 2.11 -8.93 -0.84
CA GLN A 210 2.92 -9.80 0.02
C GLN A 210 3.69 -8.99 1.08
N GLY A 211 4.39 -7.92 0.67
CA GLY A 211 5.10 -7.04 1.59
C GLY A 211 4.18 -6.33 2.58
N ALA A 212 2.98 -5.91 2.14
CA ALA A 212 1.96 -5.32 3.00
C ALA A 212 1.43 -6.32 4.03
N ALA A 213 1.24 -7.58 3.64
CA ALA A 213 0.84 -8.65 4.55
C ALA A 213 1.91 -8.91 5.60
N GLU A 214 3.18 -9.07 5.19
CA GLU A 214 4.30 -9.27 6.12
C GLU A 214 4.44 -8.11 7.12
N SER A 215 4.25 -6.88 6.65
CA SER A 215 4.27 -5.68 7.51
C SER A 215 3.11 -5.68 8.52
N LEU A 216 1.90 -6.00 8.09
CA LEU A 216 0.74 -6.08 9.00
C LEU A 216 0.92 -7.18 10.03
N ILE A 217 1.36 -8.38 9.62
CA ILE A 217 1.62 -9.50 10.52
C ILE A 217 2.66 -9.09 11.58
N ALA A 218 3.75 -8.43 11.15
CA ALA A 218 4.78 -7.98 12.08
C ALA A 218 4.25 -6.94 13.08
N GLN A 219 3.45 -5.97 12.62
CA GLN A 219 2.83 -4.97 13.49
C GLN A 219 1.86 -5.61 14.50
N VAL A 220 1.03 -6.56 14.05
CA VAL A 220 0.11 -7.29 14.93
C VAL A 220 0.87 -8.07 15.97
N GLU A 221 1.90 -8.83 15.57
CA GLU A 221 2.68 -9.65 16.48
C GLU A 221 3.49 -8.80 17.48
N GLU A 222 4.06 -7.68 17.06
CA GLU A 222 4.74 -6.72 17.95
C GLU A 222 3.78 -6.16 19.02
N VAL A 223 2.61 -5.65 18.61
CA VAL A 223 1.62 -5.09 19.54
C VAL A 223 1.02 -6.18 20.43
N TYR A 224 0.84 -7.39 19.91
CA TYR A 224 0.36 -8.55 20.67
C TYR A 224 1.30 -8.88 21.82
N TRP A 225 2.62 -8.97 21.56
CA TRP A 225 3.59 -9.24 22.63
C TRP A 225 3.76 -8.07 23.58
N ASP A 226 3.69 -6.82 23.10
CA ASP A 226 3.70 -5.63 23.96
C ASP A 226 2.49 -5.58 24.91
N TYR A 227 1.32 -6.04 24.46
CA TYR A 227 0.13 -6.16 25.32
C TYR A 227 0.37 -7.19 26.44
N ILE A 228 0.91 -8.37 26.10
CA ILE A 228 1.24 -9.40 27.09
C ILE A 228 2.27 -8.86 28.10
N LEU A 229 3.28 -8.10 27.65
CA LEU A 229 4.24 -7.46 28.55
C LEU A 229 3.55 -6.51 29.54
N ALA A 230 2.66 -5.65 29.04
CA ALA A 230 1.95 -4.67 29.86
C ALA A 230 1.03 -5.36 30.87
N GLU A 231 0.33 -6.42 30.46
CA GLU A 231 -0.52 -7.23 31.34
C GLU A 231 0.29 -7.88 32.47
N ARG A 232 1.41 -8.54 32.13
CA ARG A 232 2.31 -9.14 33.13
C ARG A 232 2.92 -8.10 34.07
N SER A 233 3.23 -6.91 33.57
CA SER A 233 3.75 -5.82 34.39
C SER A 233 2.71 -5.37 35.42
N ILE A 234 1.44 -5.28 35.05
CA ILE A 234 0.34 -4.98 35.98
C ILE A 234 0.26 -6.06 37.08
N GLU A 235 0.29 -7.35 36.73
CA GLU A 235 0.28 -8.43 37.73
C GLU A 235 1.42 -8.31 38.76
N ILE A 236 2.61 -7.85 38.32
CA ILE A 236 3.76 -7.63 39.19
C ILE A 236 3.54 -6.40 40.08
N TYR A 237 3.06 -5.28 39.51
CA TYR A 237 2.80 -4.06 40.28
C TYR A 237 1.65 -4.20 41.27
N GLU A 238 0.59 -4.95 40.95
CA GLU A 238 -0.49 -5.28 41.88
C GLU A 238 0.02 -6.05 43.09
N LYS A 239 0.85 -7.09 42.85
CA LYS A 239 1.50 -7.84 43.94
C LYS A 239 2.42 -6.94 44.76
N SER A 240 3.16 -6.05 44.13
CA SER A 240 4.03 -5.07 44.81
C SER A 240 3.22 -4.13 45.70
N LEU A 241 2.11 -3.58 45.20
CA LEU A 241 1.23 -2.68 45.95
C LEU A 241 0.58 -3.40 47.14
N MET A 242 0.13 -4.64 46.93
CA MET A 242 -0.41 -5.48 48.02
C MET A 242 0.63 -5.68 49.14
N ILE A 243 1.89 -5.96 48.80
CA ILE A 243 2.98 -6.11 49.78
C ILE A 243 3.26 -4.77 50.49
N ALA A 244 3.31 -3.66 49.77
CA ALA A 244 3.54 -2.33 50.33
C ALA A 244 2.43 -1.90 51.30
N ASN A 245 1.16 -2.13 50.94
CA ASN A 245 0.02 -1.85 51.82
C ASN A 245 0.06 -2.70 53.09
N ARG A 246 0.43 -3.99 52.99
CA ARG A 246 0.63 -4.83 54.17
C ARG A 246 1.74 -4.30 55.07
N GLN A 247 2.82 -3.78 54.48
CA GLN A 247 3.92 -3.15 55.23
C GLN A 247 3.46 -1.89 55.98
N VAL A 248 2.60 -1.06 55.38
CA VAL A 248 2.01 0.12 56.03
C VAL A 248 1.22 -0.30 57.28
N GLU A 249 0.36 -1.32 57.15
CA GLU A 249 -0.43 -1.82 58.28
C GLU A 249 0.45 -2.41 59.40
N GLU A 250 1.48 -3.18 59.05
CA GLU A 250 2.45 -3.70 60.03
C GLU A 250 3.21 -2.58 60.76
N VAL A 251 3.54 -1.47 60.08
CA VAL A 251 4.20 -0.31 60.70
C VAL A 251 3.25 0.44 61.64
N LYS A 252 1.98 0.64 61.26
CA LYS A 252 0.94 1.24 62.13
C LYS A 252 0.78 0.46 63.44
N GLU A 253 0.69 -0.86 63.35
CA GLU A 253 0.60 -1.71 64.54
C GLU A 253 1.82 -1.57 65.45
N ARG A 254 3.04 -1.53 64.89
CA ARG A 254 4.28 -1.36 65.65
C ARG A 254 4.37 0.00 66.34
N ILE A 255 3.85 1.05 65.71
CA ILE A 255 3.76 2.39 66.32
C ILE A 255 2.76 2.39 67.48
N HIS A 256 1.58 1.76 67.32
CA HIS A 256 0.59 1.64 68.40
C HIS A 256 1.15 0.94 69.65
N VAL A 257 2.04 -0.05 69.49
CA VAL A 257 2.72 -0.72 70.61
C VAL A 257 4.05 -0.05 71.02
N GLY A 258 4.34 1.15 70.51
CA GLY A 258 5.52 1.96 70.88
C GLY A 258 6.87 1.40 70.42
N LYS A 259 6.90 0.51 69.43
CA LYS A 259 8.11 -0.19 68.96
C LYS A 259 8.82 0.49 67.79
N THR A 260 8.24 1.52 67.18
CA THR A 260 8.77 2.17 65.96
C THR A 260 8.39 3.66 65.95
N ALA A 261 9.18 4.50 65.28
CA ALA A 261 8.96 5.94 65.19
C ALA A 261 7.91 6.29 64.11
N GLU A 262 7.16 7.38 64.30
CA GLU A 262 6.16 7.88 63.31
C GLU A 262 6.77 8.20 61.95
N THR A 263 8.06 8.55 61.88
CA THR A 263 8.78 8.78 60.61
C THR A 263 8.84 7.55 59.70
N GLU A 264 8.77 6.35 60.27
CA GLU A 264 8.73 5.11 59.50
C GLU A 264 7.36 4.90 58.83
N LEU A 265 6.27 5.45 59.40
CA LEU A 265 4.94 5.40 58.76
C LEU A 265 4.92 6.23 57.49
N ALA A 266 5.39 7.48 57.57
CA ALA A 266 5.47 8.36 56.39
C ALA A 266 6.33 7.73 55.27
N SER A 267 7.41 7.03 55.63
CA SER A 267 8.26 6.33 54.65
C SER A 267 7.56 5.14 54.01
N ALA A 268 6.79 4.36 54.78
CA ALA A 268 6.02 3.22 54.27
C ALA A 268 4.84 3.68 53.39
N GLU A 269 4.14 4.75 53.77
CA GLU A 269 3.06 5.35 52.99
C GLU A 269 3.57 5.95 51.67
N ALA A 270 4.74 6.59 51.68
CA ALA A 270 5.39 7.06 50.45
C ALA A 270 5.71 5.92 49.49
N GLU A 271 6.27 4.80 49.99
CA GLU A 271 6.55 3.63 49.16
C GLU A 271 5.25 3.01 48.59
N ALA A 272 4.18 2.94 49.37
CA ALA A 272 2.88 2.47 48.89
C ALA A 272 2.28 3.40 47.81
N ALA A 273 2.42 4.71 47.98
CA ALA A 273 2.02 5.70 46.98
C ALA A 273 2.80 5.55 45.67
N ASP A 274 4.13 5.35 45.75
CA ASP A 274 4.98 5.10 44.57
C ASP A 274 4.53 3.82 43.82
N ARG A 275 4.16 2.75 44.54
CA ARG A 275 3.64 1.53 43.92
C ARG A 275 2.29 1.73 43.25
N HIS A 276 1.45 2.56 43.85
CA HIS A 276 0.16 2.90 43.28
C HIS A 276 0.32 3.73 42.00
N GLU A 277 1.25 4.69 41.98
CA GLU A 277 1.59 5.45 40.77
C GLU A 277 2.07 4.53 39.64
N GLN A 278 3.01 3.61 39.94
CA GLN A 278 3.50 2.63 38.97
C GLN A 278 2.37 1.78 38.37
N LEU A 279 1.41 1.36 39.18
CA LEU A 279 0.24 0.62 38.73
C LEU A 279 -0.67 1.46 37.82
N ILE A 280 -0.88 2.75 38.13
CA ILE A 280 -1.66 3.67 37.29
C ILE A 280 -1.00 3.83 35.91
N VAL A 281 0.32 4.06 35.87
CA VAL A 281 1.08 4.20 34.62
C VAL A 281 1.05 2.92 33.79
N ALA A 282 1.23 1.76 34.44
CA ALA A 282 1.15 0.46 33.78
C ALA A 282 -0.26 0.20 33.20
N SER A 283 -1.31 0.56 33.94
CA SER A 283 -2.70 0.45 33.49
C SER A 283 -2.99 1.32 32.27
N GLY A 284 -2.50 2.56 32.26
CA GLY A 284 -2.60 3.44 31.08
C GLY A 284 -1.85 2.88 29.87
N THR A 285 -0.67 2.29 30.09
CA THR A 285 0.11 1.65 29.03
C THR A 285 -0.61 0.46 28.42
N LEU A 286 -1.18 -0.42 29.25
CA LEU A 286 -2.00 -1.55 28.77
C LEU A 286 -3.16 -1.07 27.91
N GLU A 287 -3.86 -0.02 28.33
CA GLU A 287 -5.02 0.51 27.60
C GLU A 287 -4.63 1.04 26.21
N VAL A 288 -3.51 1.75 26.09
CA VAL A 288 -2.98 2.18 24.79
C VAL A 288 -2.63 0.98 23.91
N LYS A 289 -1.98 -0.05 24.47
CA LYS A 289 -1.66 -1.28 23.72
C LYS A 289 -2.93 -2.03 23.29
N ARG A 290 -3.96 -2.06 24.14
CA ARG A 290 -5.29 -2.63 23.84
C ARG A 290 -5.94 -1.94 22.64
N LEU A 291 -6.00 -0.61 22.66
CA LEU A 291 -6.60 0.18 21.59
C LEU A 291 -5.84 0.01 20.27
N ASN A 292 -4.51 -0.03 20.31
CA ASN A 292 -3.69 -0.29 19.13
C ASN A 292 -3.94 -1.69 18.56
N LEU A 293 -4.05 -2.72 19.41
CA LEU A 293 -4.33 -4.07 18.94
C LEU A 293 -5.74 -4.15 18.33
N ILE A 294 -6.76 -3.58 18.98
CA ILE A 294 -8.13 -3.55 18.45
C ILE A 294 -8.18 -2.84 17.10
N ARG A 295 -7.46 -1.71 16.95
CA ARG A 295 -7.37 -1.02 15.65
C ARG A 295 -6.77 -1.94 14.58
N LEU A 296 -5.69 -2.66 14.88
CA LEU A 296 -5.05 -3.55 13.92
C LEU A 296 -5.94 -4.74 13.54
N LEU A 297 -6.61 -5.34 14.52
CA LEU A 297 -7.56 -6.43 14.33
C LEU A 297 -8.82 -5.99 13.58
N SER A 298 -9.24 -4.73 13.78
CA SER A 298 -10.45 -4.14 13.21
C SER A 298 -11.65 -5.10 13.24
N PRO A 299 -12.03 -5.66 14.41
CA PRO A 299 -13.14 -6.61 14.47
C PRO A 299 -14.41 -5.98 13.86
N SER A 300 -15.25 -6.80 13.23
CA SER A 300 -16.47 -6.34 12.56
C SER A 300 -17.28 -5.45 13.51
N HIS A 301 -17.75 -4.32 12.98
CA HIS A 301 -18.50 -3.32 13.75
C HIS A 301 -19.77 -3.87 14.42
N GLU A 302 -20.22 -5.06 14.00
CA GLU A 302 -21.44 -5.68 14.49
C GLU A 302 -21.26 -6.46 15.81
N GLU A 303 -20.04 -6.83 16.23
CA GLU A 303 -19.86 -7.75 17.38
C GLU A 303 -18.95 -7.26 18.53
N THR A 304 -18.00 -6.36 18.30
CA THR A 304 -16.95 -6.05 19.30
C THR A 304 -16.35 -4.67 19.03
N GLY A 305 -16.94 -3.60 19.59
CA GLY A 305 -16.45 -2.23 19.41
C GLY A 305 -15.12 -1.92 20.15
N TRP A 306 -14.79 -0.63 20.30
CA TRP A 306 -13.60 -0.16 21.03
C TRP A 306 -13.56 -0.54 22.51
N ASN A 307 -14.67 -1.00 23.08
CA ASN A 307 -14.79 -1.40 24.48
C ASN A 307 -14.51 -2.89 24.73
N SER A 308 -14.11 -3.63 23.69
CA SER A 308 -13.83 -5.06 23.81
C SER A 308 -12.65 -5.33 24.74
N ARG A 309 -12.82 -6.25 25.68
CA ARG A 309 -11.69 -6.74 26.51
C ARG A 309 -10.92 -7.79 25.74
N LEU A 310 -9.61 -7.81 25.90
CA LEU A 310 -8.74 -8.80 25.26
C LEU A 310 -8.29 -9.82 26.30
N ASN A 311 -8.25 -11.08 25.90
CA ASN A 311 -7.68 -12.16 26.69
C ASN A 311 -6.75 -12.97 25.79
N LEU A 312 -5.44 -12.74 25.90
CA LEU A 312 -4.45 -13.34 25.02
C LEU A 312 -3.96 -14.66 25.61
N LEU A 313 -4.03 -15.74 24.83
CA LEU A 313 -3.86 -17.10 25.35
C LEU A 313 -2.41 -17.61 25.30
N ASP A 314 -1.52 -16.93 24.59
CA ASP A 314 -0.15 -17.41 24.37
C ASP A 314 0.81 -17.05 25.50
N SER A 315 1.72 -17.99 25.82
CA SER A 315 2.82 -17.74 26.74
C SER A 315 4.02 -17.10 26.03
N PRO A 316 4.67 -16.08 26.62
CA PRO A 316 5.87 -15.49 26.06
C PRO A 316 7.09 -16.42 26.13
N GLU A 317 7.06 -17.49 26.93
CA GLU A 317 8.21 -18.37 27.11
C GLU A 317 8.71 -18.97 25.78
N ILE A 318 9.99 -18.77 25.48
CA ILE A 318 10.66 -19.35 24.32
C ILE A 318 12.10 -19.68 24.68
N GLY A 319 12.52 -20.91 24.36
CA GLY A 319 13.92 -21.29 24.50
C GLY A 319 14.77 -20.66 23.41
N PHE A 320 15.90 -20.07 23.80
CA PHE A 320 16.93 -19.68 22.83
C PHE A 320 17.44 -20.93 22.09
N ARG A 321 17.32 -20.95 20.76
CA ARG A 321 17.94 -21.97 19.91
C ARG A 321 19.06 -21.32 19.12
N GLN A 322 20.16 -22.05 18.97
CA GLN A 322 21.27 -21.57 18.13
C GLN A 322 20.77 -21.49 16.67
N PRO A 323 20.84 -20.30 16.05
CA PRO A 323 20.36 -20.11 14.68
C PRO A 323 21.31 -20.73 13.66
N ASP A 324 20.82 -20.89 12.43
CA ASP A 324 21.64 -21.30 11.29
C ASP A 324 22.68 -20.23 10.93
N ARG A 325 23.55 -20.52 9.97
CA ARG A 325 24.58 -19.58 9.51
C ARG A 325 23.92 -18.35 8.88
N VAL A 326 24.45 -17.16 9.20
CA VAL A 326 23.95 -15.88 8.67
C VAL A 326 23.91 -15.84 7.15
N GLU A 327 24.85 -16.52 6.47
CA GLU A 327 24.89 -16.61 5.01
C GLU A 327 23.63 -17.26 4.42
N GLU A 328 22.98 -18.18 5.13
CA GLU A 328 21.79 -18.85 4.64
C GLU A 328 20.57 -17.91 4.66
N TYR A 329 20.39 -17.16 5.74
CA TYR A 329 19.35 -16.13 5.83
C TYR A 329 19.53 -15.07 4.72
N VAL A 330 20.76 -14.66 4.44
CA VAL A 330 21.06 -13.70 3.35
C VAL A 330 20.67 -14.28 1.98
N ARG A 331 21.00 -15.55 1.73
CA ARG A 331 20.66 -16.22 0.46
C ARG A 331 19.15 -16.29 0.27
N VAL A 332 18.42 -16.67 1.31
CA VAL A 332 16.95 -16.75 1.29
C VAL A 332 16.36 -15.35 1.08
N ALA A 333 16.84 -14.34 1.80
CA ALA A 333 16.36 -12.95 1.68
C ALA A 333 16.46 -12.41 0.25
N LEU A 334 17.60 -12.64 -0.43
CA LEU A 334 17.81 -12.23 -1.82
C LEU A 334 16.90 -12.97 -2.82
N GLN A 335 16.27 -14.08 -2.42
CA GLN A 335 15.34 -14.85 -3.25
C GLN A 335 13.88 -14.59 -2.91
N LYS A 336 13.56 -14.40 -1.62
CA LYS A 336 12.20 -14.46 -1.10
C LYS A 336 11.58 -13.10 -0.80
N ARG A 337 12.36 -12.11 -0.35
CA ARG A 337 11.82 -10.77 -0.01
C ARG A 337 10.98 -10.21 -1.16
N ALA A 338 9.86 -9.57 -0.81
CA ALA A 338 8.97 -8.97 -1.78
C ALA A 338 9.62 -7.82 -2.56
N ASP A 339 10.36 -6.96 -1.86
CA ASP A 339 10.95 -5.74 -2.40
C ASP A 339 12.04 -6.02 -3.46
N ILE A 340 12.88 -7.06 -3.28
CA ILE A 340 13.87 -7.46 -4.29
C ILE A 340 13.20 -8.07 -5.53
N LYS A 341 12.06 -8.76 -5.38
CA LYS A 341 11.30 -9.28 -6.52
C LYS A 341 10.70 -8.15 -7.33
N GLN A 342 10.12 -7.14 -6.66
CA GLN A 342 9.63 -5.91 -7.30
C GLN A 342 10.75 -5.20 -8.06
N ALA A 343 11.92 -5.01 -7.44
CA ALA A 343 13.05 -4.33 -8.08
C ALA A 343 13.58 -5.07 -9.33
N ARG A 344 13.55 -6.41 -9.33
CA ARG A 344 13.90 -7.22 -10.51
C ARG A 344 12.87 -7.07 -11.63
N LEU A 345 11.58 -7.10 -11.30
CA LEU A 345 10.49 -6.88 -12.24
C LEU A 345 10.56 -5.45 -12.84
N GLN A 346 10.91 -4.45 -12.04
CA GLN A 346 11.09 -3.09 -12.53
C GLN A 346 12.27 -2.94 -13.50
N LEU A 347 13.36 -3.70 -13.29
CA LEU A 347 14.44 -3.79 -14.27
C LEU A 347 13.98 -4.45 -15.57
N GLU A 348 13.14 -5.48 -15.49
CA GLU A 348 12.54 -6.13 -16.66
C GLU A 348 11.63 -5.17 -17.44
N GLN A 349 10.77 -4.41 -16.75
CA GLN A 349 9.96 -3.34 -17.32
C GLN A 349 10.82 -2.31 -18.06
N GLY A 350 11.90 -1.82 -17.42
CA GLY A 350 12.84 -0.90 -18.07
C GLY A 350 13.49 -1.48 -19.34
N ASN A 351 13.78 -2.78 -19.35
CA ASN A 351 14.30 -3.45 -20.55
C ASN A 351 13.24 -3.56 -21.67
N LEU A 352 11.97 -3.76 -21.35
CA LEU A 352 10.88 -3.74 -22.33
C LEU A 352 10.69 -2.36 -22.95
N GLU A 353 10.81 -1.29 -22.16
CA GLU A 353 10.78 0.08 -22.68
C GLU A 353 11.94 0.38 -23.64
N VAL A 354 13.13 -0.15 -23.36
CA VAL A 354 14.28 -0.08 -24.29
C VAL A 354 13.95 -0.77 -25.62
N ILE A 355 13.28 -1.93 -25.58
CA ILE A 355 12.82 -2.63 -26.80
C ILE A 355 11.81 -1.77 -27.58
N GLY A 356 10.82 -1.19 -26.89
CA GLY A 356 9.83 -0.31 -27.52
C GLY A 356 10.45 0.93 -28.16
N THR A 357 11.35 1.61 -27.44
CA THR A 357 12.04 2.80 -27.98
C THR A 357 12.99 2.47 -29.13
N ARG A 358 13.64 1.30 -29.10
CA ARG A 358 14.47 0.82 -30.22
C ARG A 358 13.64 0.61 -31.48
N ASN A 359 12.42 0.10 -31.37
CA ASN A 359 11.51 -0.05 -32.52
C ASN A 359 11.16 1.32 -33.15
N GLY A 360 10.96 2.36 -32.33
CA GLY A 360 10.72 3.72 -32.79
C GLY A 360 11.86 4.38 -33.59
N LEU A 361 13.06 3.79 -33.59
CA LEU A 361 14.18 4.25 -34.42
C LEU A 361 14.08 3.81 -35.89
N LEU A 362 13.29 2.77 -36.17
CA LEU A 362 13.17 2.18 -37.50
C LEU A 362 12.28 3.05 -38.41
N PRO A 363 12.59 3.14 -39.72
CA PRO A 363 11.65 3.64 -40.71
C PRO A 363 10.36 2.82 -40.73
N LYS A 364 9.26 3.45 -41.15
CA LYS A 364 7.99 2.76 -41.41
C LYS A 364 8.00 2.25 -42.84
N LEU A 365 7.75 0.97 -43.01
CA LEU A 365 7.60 0.31 -44.31
C LEU A 365 6.40 -0.61 -44.18
N ASP A 366 5.32 -0.30 -44.88
CA ASP A 366 4.08 -1.07 -44.82
C ASP A 366 3.77 -1.66 -46.18
N LEU A 367 3.38 -2.93 -46.22
CA LEU A 367 2.75 -3.56 -47.36
C LEU A 367 1.24 -3.44 -47.17
N PHE A 368 0.54 -2.80 -48.12
CA PHE A 368 -0.91 -2.76 -48.11
C PHE A 368 -1.48 -3.51 -49.32
N VAL A 369 -2.60 -4.18 -49.10
CA VAL A 369 -3.45 -4.79 -50.12
C VAL A 369 -4.87 -4.32 -49.87
N ARG A 370 -5.48 -3.65 -50.85
CA ARG A 370 -6.86 -3.18 -50.81
C ARG A 370 -7.66 -3.86 -51.91
N LEU A 371 -8.76 -4.49 -51.53
CA LEU A 371 -9.71 -5.16 -52.41
C LEU A 371 -11.06 -4.47 -52.21
N GLY A 372 -11.69 -3.96 -53.25
CA GLY A 372 -12.97 -3.28 -53.09
C GLY A 372 -13.66 -2.97 -54.41
N GLY A 373 -14.95 -2.67 -54.35
CA GLY A 373 -15.74 -2.31 -55.52
C GLY A 373 -16.69 -1.16 -55.24
N SER A 374 -17.07 -0.47 -56.30
CA SER A 374 -18.09 0.57 -56.32
C SER A 374 -19.32 0.04 -57.05
N ARG A 375 -20.51 0.37 -56.54
CA ARG A 375 -21.77 0.18 -57.27
C ARG A 375 -22.51 1.50 -57.38
N TYR A 376 -22.61 2.00 -58.61
CA TYR A 376 -23.48 3.12 -58.95
C TYR A 376 -24.92 2.62 -59.08
N ALA A 377 -25.87 3.25 -58.36
CA ALA A 377 -27.28 2.87 -58.40
C ALA A 377 -28.17 4.10 -58.58
N ASN A 378 -28.96 4.13 -59.66
CA ASN A 378 -29.82 5.27 -60.00
C ASN A 378 -31.21 5.25 -59.30
N SER A 379 -31.61 4.16 -58.62
CA SER A 379 -32.89 4.06 -57.89
C SER A 379 -32.93 2.89 -56.87
N PHE A 380 -33.81 2.95 -55.86
CA PHE A 380 -33.97 1.94 -54.79
C PHE A 380 -34.72 0.67 -55.24
N SER A 381 -35.35 0.67 -56.42
CA SER A 381 -36.15 -0.46 -56.96
C SER A 381 -35.71 -0.93 -58.35
N ASP A 382 -34.64 -0.37 -58.90
CA ASP A 382 -34.19 -0.73 -60.25
C ASP A 382 -33.23 -1.91 -60.20
N LYS A 383 -33.62 -3.02 -60.85
CA LYS A 383 -32.71 -4.11 -61.17
C LYS A 383 -31.97 -3.67 -62.42
N GLY A 384 -30.92 -2.87 -62.24
CA GLY A 384 -30.14 -2.30 -63.32
C GLY A 384 -29.62 -3.35 -64.29
N ASP A 385 -29.71 -3.04 -65.58
CA ASP A 385 -29.08 -3.77 -66.67
C ASP A 385 -27.55 -3.84 -66.47
N GLU A 386 -27.03 -5.05 -66.71
CA GLU A 386 -25.64 -5.44 -67.05
C GLU A 386 -24.45 -4.69 -66.41
N ASP A 387 -23.87 -5.36 -65.41
CA ASP A 387 -22.48 -5.85 -65.48
C ASP A 387 -21.31 -4.84 -65.40
N SER A 388 -21.33 -3.92 -64.43
CA SER A 388 -20.08 -3.31 -63.94
C SER A 388 -19.92 -3.46 -62.43
N ASP A 389 -19.78 -4.71 -61.96
CA ASP A 389 -19.09 -4.94 -60.69
C ASP A 389 -17.60 -4.63 -60.92
N ASP A 390 -17.24 -3.35 -60.84
CA ASP A 390 -15.85 -2.89 -60.93
C ASP A 390 -15.13 -3.26 -59.64
N ILE A 391 -14.75 -4.54 -59.56
CA ILE A 391 -13.86 -5.05 -58.51
C ILE A 391 -12.47 -4.50 -58.79
N SER A 392 -12.07 -3.52 -57.99
CA SER A 392 -10.73 -2.96 -57.98
C SER A 392 -9.85 -3.69 -56.95
N TYR A 393 -8.61 -3.94 -57.33
CA TYR A 393 -7.57 -4.38 -56.40
C TYR A 393 -6.36 -3.47 -56.53
N SER A 394 -5.74 -3.14 -55.41
CA SER A 394 -4.48 -2.42 -55.38
C SER A 394 -3.58 -3.00 -54.30
N ALA A 395 -2.29 -3.07 -54.59
CA ALA A 395 -1.28 -3.45 -53.63
C ALA A 395 -0.07 -2.53 -53.80
N GLY A 396 0.55 -2.16 -52.69
CA GLY A 396 1.67 -1.23 -52.71
C GLY A 396 2.52 -1.29 -51.46
N LEU A 397 3.68 -0.64 -51.55
CA LEU A 397 4.58 -0.42 -50.42
C LEU A 397 4.54 1.06 -50.06
N GLN A 398 4.31 1.37 -48.79
CA GLN A 398 4.38 2.73 -48.27
C GLN A 398 5.62 2.84 -47.37
N PHE A 399 6.55 3.74 -47.73
CA PHE A 399 7.79 3.97 -46.99
C PHE A 399 7.82 5.39 -46.42
N GLU A 400 8.12 5.51 -45.13
CA GLU A 400 8.26 6.77 -44.41
C GLU A 400 9.50 6.72 -43.51
N ILE A 401 10.44 7.64 -43.74
CA ILE A 401 11.66 7.79 -42.94
C ILE A 401 11.73 9.19 -42.33
N PRO A 402 11.69 9.32 -40.99
CA PRO A 402 11.86 10.62 -40.35
C PRO A 402 13.32 11.08 -40.46
N ILE A 403 13.57 12.21 -41.14
CA ILE A 403 14.91 12.78 -41.27
C ILE A 403 15.34 13.35 -39.90
N GLY A 404 16.56 13.01 -39.47
CA GLY A 404 17.11 13.40 -38.16
C GLY A 404 16.65 12.52 -37.01
N ASN A 405 15.34 12.24 -36.91
CA ASN A 405 14.68 11.42 -35.86
C ASN A 405 15.20 11.69 -34.43
N ARG A 406 15.41 12.98 -34.10
CA ARG A 406 16.10 13.39 -32.85
C ARG A 406 15.31 12.97 -31.61
N PHE A 407 13.98 13.06 -31.65
CA PHE A 407 13.11 12.67 -30.55
C PHE A 407 13.25 11.18 -30.22
N ALA A 408 13.11 10.28 -31.20
CA ALA A 408 13.21 8.84 -30.93
C ALA A 408 14.62 8.43 -30.48
N LYS A 409 15.67 9.03 -31.05
CA LYS A 409 17.06 8.82 -30.61
C LYS A 409 17.27 9.25 -29.16
N ALA A 410 16.84 10.46 -28.81
CA ALA A 410 16.94 10.98 -27.45
C ALA A 410 16.15 10.10 -26.46
N ARG A 411 14.91 9.72 -26.81
CA ARG A 411 14.08 8.84 -25.99
C ARG A 411 14.72 7.46 -25.79
N HIS A 412 15.31 6.87 -26.83
CA HIS A 412 16.00 5.58 -26.71
C HIS A 412 17.24 5.68 -25.80
N HIS A 413 18.07 6.70 -25.97
CA HIS A 413 19.22 6.92 -25.10
C HIS A 413 18.81 7.20 -23.64
N GLN A 414 17.75 7.98 -23.43
CA GLN A 414 17.18 8.21 -22.12
C GLN A 414 16.74 6.89 -21.47
N GLN A 415 16.04 6.01 -22.21
CA GLN A 415 15.61 4.74 -21.65
C GLN A 415 16.74 3.74 -21.40
N MET A 416 17.79 3.76 -22.22
CA MET A 416 19.01 2.99 -21.94
C MET A 416 19.67 3.41 -20.62
N LEU A 417 19.78 4.73 -20.38
CA LEU A 417 20.32 5.26 -19.13
C LEU A 417 19.39 4.98 -17.93
N SER A 418 18.07 5.06 -18.14
CA SER A 418 17.06 4.70 -17.13
C SER A 418 17.20 3.23 -16.70
N ALA A 419 17.32 2.30 -17.67
CA ALA A 419 17.53 0.88 -17.38
C ALA A 419 18.86 0.61 -16.66
N GLU A 420 19.93 1.32 -17.04
CA GLU A 420 21.22 1.25 -16.33
C GLU A 420 21.11 1.77 -14.89
N GLN A 421 20.39 2.87 -14.67
CA GLN A 421 20.11 3.41 -13.34
C GLN A 421 19.34 2.40 -12.48
N THR A 422 18.28 1.78 -13.02
CA THR A 422 17.50 0.75 -12.32
C THR A 422 18.36 -0.48 -11.98
N LYS A 423 19.27 -0.88 -12.88
CA LYS A 423 20.21 -1.98 -12.63
C LYS A 423 21.18 -1.66 -11.49
N LEU A 424 21.71 -0.43 -11.43
CA LEU A 424 22.57 0.02 -10.33
C LEU A 424 21.78 0.11 -9.02
N ALA A 425 20.54 0.59 -9.07
CA ALA A 425 19.63 0.63 -7.91
C ALA A 425 19.36 -0.77 -7.35
N LEU A 426 19.10 -1.76 -8.22
CA LEU A 426 18.95 -3.17 -7.84
C LEU A 426 20.20 -3.69 -7.12
N LYS A 427 21.40 -3.45 -7.67
CA LYS A 427 22.66 -3.86 -7.04
C LYS A 427 22.88 -3.21 -5.66
N ASN A 428 22.53 -1.93 -5.53
CA ASN A 428 22.60 -1.24 -4.23
C ASN A 428 21.58 -1.83 -3.24
N MET A 429 20.37 -2.13 -3.69
CA MET A 429 19.34 -2.78 -2.88
C MET A 429 19.78 -4.16 -2.37
N GLU A 430 20.44 -4.96 -3.21
CA GLU A 430 21.02 -6.25 -2.79
C GLU A 430 22.06 -6.09 -1.66
N GLN A 431 22.82 -5.00 -1.65
CA GLN A 431 23.76 -4.69 -0.56
C GLN A 431 23.04 -4.25 0.71
N LEU A 432 22.00 -3.41 0.59
CA LEU A 432 21.18 -2.99 1.72
C LEU A 432 20.48 -4.18 2.38
N ILE A 433 19.91 -5.09 1.58
CA ILE A 433 19.29 -6.32 2.08
C ILE A 433 20.30 -7.17 2.88
N GLN A 434 21.54 -7.28 2.40
CA GLN A 434 22.59 -8.01 3.13
C GLN A 434 22.89 -7.37 4.48
N ILE A 435 22.93 -6.03 4.55
CA ILE A 435 23.17 -5.30 5.80
C ILE A 435 21.99 -5.50 6.75
N ASP A 436 20.75 -5.33 6.27
CA ASP A 436 19.52 -5.50 7.06
C ASP A 436 19.48 -6.88 7.74
N VAL A 437 19.68 -7.95 6.95
CA VAL A 437 19.60 -9.33 7.44
C VAL A 437 20.72 -9.63 8.43
N ARG A 438 21.96 -9.18 8.13
CA ARG A 438 23.10 -9.38 9.04
C ARG A 438 22.89 -8.62 10.35
N SER A 439 22.36 -7.39 10.30
CA SER A 439 22.04 -6.62 11.50
C SER A 439 20.96 -7.29 12.33
N ALA A 440 19.86 -7.71 11.70
CA ALA A 440 18.77 -8.41 12.39
C ALA A 440 19.23 -9.73 13.02
N TYR A 441 20.13 -10.47 12.35
CA TYR A 441 20.75 -11.67 12.89
C TYR A 441 21.60 -11.38 14.13
N VAL A 442 22.39 -10.30 14.13
CA VAL A 442 23.16 -9.87 15.30
C VAL A 442 22.23 -9.46 16.45
N ASP A 443 21.17 -8.71 16.15
CA ASP A 443 20.19 -8.27 17.15
C ASP A 443 19.44 -9.44 17.78
N MET A 444 19.01 -10.41 16.99
CA MET A 444 18.37 -11.62 17.49
C MET A 444 19.32 -12.42 18.40
N ASN A 445 20.59 -12.59 18.01
CA ASN A 445 21.57 -13.27 18.87
C ASN A 445 21.81 -12.52 20.18
N ARG A 446 21.97 -11.20 20.11
CA ARG A 446 22.13 -10.34 21.29
C ARG A 446 20.93 -10.44 22.23
N ALA A 447 19.71 -10.40 21.68
CA ALA A 447 18.48 -10.55 22.46
C ALA A 447 18.39 -11.93 23.12
N GLY A 448 18.79 -12.99 22.41
CA GLY A 448 18.83 -14.36 22.94
C GLY A 448 19.80 -14.52 24.13
N GLU A 449 21.00 -13.95 24.04
CA GLU A 449 21.96 -13.96 25.16
C GLU A 449 21.49 -13.08 26.34
N ARG A 450 20.74 -12.00 26.07
CA ARG A 450 20.15 -11.15 27.11
C ARG A 450 19.14 -11.91 27.97
N ILE A 451 18.40 -12.89 27.42
CA ILE A 451 17.47 -13.73 28.20
C ILE A 451 18.20 -14.42 29.35
N LYS A 452 19.30 -15.12 29.07
CA LYS A 452 20.07 -15.85 30.08
C LYS A 452 20.64 -14.91 31.16
N ALA A 453 21.08 -13.73 30.75
CA ALA A 453 21.60 -12.72 31.68
C ALA A 453 20.48 -12.12 32.56
N ALA A 454 19.31 -11.86 31.99
CA ALA A 454 18.15 -11.33 32.70
C ALA A 454 17.58 -12.35 33.70
N GLU A 455 17.45 -13.62 33.29
CA GLU A 455 17.04 -14.72 34.16
C GLU A 455 17.98 -14.85 35.37
N LYS A 456 19.30 -14.89 35.12
CA LYS A 456 20.30 -14.95 36.20
C LYS A 456 20.21 -13.72 37.11
N THR A 457 19.93 -12.55 36.56
CA THR A 457 19.77 -11.31 37.34
C THR A 457 18.54 -11.42 38.25
N ARG A 458 17.38 -11.84 37.73
CA ARG A 458 16.17 -12.07 38.54
C ARG A 458 16.46 -13.03 39.69
N LEU A 459 17.04 -14.21 39.40
CA LEU A 459 17.33 -15.22 40.42
C LEU A 459 18.24 -14.69 41.53
N LEU A 460 19.25 -13.88 41.19
CA LEU A 460 20.13 -13.26 42.17
C LEU A 460 19.43 -12.15 42.98
N ARG A 461 18.58 -11.34 42.35
CA ARG A 461 17.81 -10.28 43.03
C ARG A 461 16.77 -10.86 43.98
N GLU A 462 16.11 -11.95 43.59
CA GLU A 462 15.21 -12.70 44.44
C GLU A 462 15.92 -13.24 45.69
N LYS A 463 17.13 -13.79 45.52
CA LYS A 463 17.95 -14.26 46.65
C LYS A 463 18.41 -13.11 47.55
N ILE A 464 18.81 -11.97 46.98
CA ILE A 464 19.18 -10.78 47.76
C ILE A 464 18.00 -10.29 48.59
N LEU A 465 16.81 -10.21 47.99
CA LEU A 465 15.59 -9.83 48.70
C LEU A 465 15.32 -10.78 49.88
N ALA A 466 15.39 -12.10 49.66
CA ALA A 466 15.20 -13.07 50.73
C ALA A 466 16.21 -12.88 51.87
N ILE A 467 17.49 -12.65 51.56
CA ILE A 467 18.54 -12.40 52.57
C ILE A 467 18.26 -11.10 53.34
N GLU A 468 17.84 -10.05 52.65
CA GLU A 468 17.63 -8.74 53.27
C GLU A 468 16.40 -8.74 54.19
N VAL A 469 15.33 -9.44 53.79
CA VAL A 469 14.15 -9.69 54.64
C VAL A 469 14.53 -10.45 55.92
N GLU A 470 15.38 -11.49 55.81
CA GLU A 470 15.85 -12.23 56.99
C GLU A 470 16.75 -11.38 57.91
N LYS A 471 17.66 -10.57 57.35
CA LYS A 471 18.45 -9.63 58.16
C LYS A 471 17.58 -8.61 58.87
N PHE A 472 16.54 -8.10 58.21
CA PHE A 472 15.60 -7.14 58.79
C PHE A 472 14.84 -7.76 59.97
N ARG A 473 14.38 -9.00 59.83
CA ARG A 473 13.75 -9.77 60.94
C ARG A 473 14.66 -9.92 62.15
N LEU A 474 15.97 -10.05 61.93
CA LEU A 474 16.99 -10.15 62.98
C LEU A 474 17.48 -8.79 63.50
N GLY A 475 16.90 -7.67 63.04
CA GLY A 475 17.32 -6.31 63.43
C GLY A 475 18.67 -5.87 62.87
N ARG A 476 19.16 -6.53 61.80
CA ARG A 476 20.45 -6.30 61.15
C ARG A 476 20.35 -5.62 59.78
N SER A 477 19.16 -5.14 59.42
CA SER A 477 18.88 -4.38 58.19
C SER A 477 17.83 -3.31 58.48
N THR A 478 17.61 -2.40 57.54
CA THR A 478 16.66 -1.28 57.64
C THR A 478 15.50 -1.46 56.67
N THR A 479 14.35 -0.84 56.97
CA THR A 479 13.17 -0.81 56.09
C THR A 479 13.53 -0.34 54.68
N PHE A 480 14.39 0.68 54.61
CA PHE A 480 14.90 1.23 53.35
C PHE A 480 15.63 0.18 52.49
N LEU A 481 16.52 -0.64 53.08
CA LEU A 481 17.28 -1.65 52.33
C LEU A 481 16.37 -2.76 51.80
N VAL A 482 15.36 -3.16 52.57
CA VAL A 482 14.35 -4.14 52.12
C VAL A 482 13.53 -3.57 50.96
N ALA A 483 13.03 -2.33 51.08
CA ALA A 483 12.29 -1.66 50.01
C ALA A 483 13.13 -1.51 48.73
N GLN A 484 14.42 -1.15 48.87
CA GLN A 484 15.35 -1.12 47.76
C GLN A 484 15.53 -2.50 47.10
N ALA A 485 15.71 -3.56 47.89
CA ALA A 485 15.82 -4.92 47.36
C ALA A 485 14.53 -5.38 46.65
N GLN A 486 13.36 -4.97 47.14
CA GLN A 486 12.07 -5.22 46.48
C GLN A 486 11.97 -4.48 45.14
N ARG A 487 12.34 -3.19 45.08
CA ARG A 487 12.42 -2.42 43.81
C ARG A 487 13.31 -3.10 42.79
N ASP A 488 14.51 -3.51 43.19
CA ASP A 488 15.47 -4.19 42.32
C ASP A 488 14.94 -5.54 41.81
N MET A 489 14.22 -6.29 42.66
CA MET A 489 13.60 -7.57 42.30
C MET A 489 12.47 -7.38 41.28
N ILE A 490 11.55 -6.45 41.52
CA ILE A 490 10.46 -6.11 40.60
C ILE A 490 11.00 -5.67 39.24
N SER A 491 11.98 -4.76 39.24
CA SER A 491 12.63 -4.31 38.00
C SER A 491 13.29 -5.47 37.24
N SER A 492 13.94 -6.40 37.95
CA SER A 492 14.54 -7.58 37.32
C SER A 492 13.52 -8.59 36.78
N GLN A 493 12.35 -8.72 37.40
CA GLN A 493 11.27 -9.58 36.90
C GLN A 493 10.69 -9.03 35.60
N ILE A 494 10.38 -7.72 35.56
CA ILE A 494 9.91 -7.06 34.34
C ILE A 494 10.98 -7.16 33.25
N GLY A 495 12.25 -6.89 33.59
CA GLY A 495 13.37 -6.96 32.65
C GLY A 495 13.64 -8.36 32.06
N GLU A 496 13.29 -9.44 32.77
CA GLU A 496 13.34 -10.81 32.24
C GLU A 496 12.24 -11.04 31.19
N ILE A 497 11.00 -10.64 31.49
CA ILE A 497 9.87 -10.76 30.56
C ILE A 497 10.11 -9.91 29.31
N GLU A 498 10.62 -8.69 29.49
CA GLU A 498 11.06 -7.81 28.39
C GLU A 498 12.12 -8.48 27.53
N ALA A 499 13.16 -9.08 28.12
CA ALA A 499 14.21 -9.74 27.35
C ALA A 499 13.68 -10.89 26.47
N VAL A 500 12.71 -11.66 26.99
CA VAL A 500 12.05 -12.73 26.24
C VAL A 500 11.23 -12.17 25.07
N ILE A 501 10.45 -11.11 25.32
CA ILE A 501 9.60 -10.46 24.31
C ILE A 501 10.44 -9.73 23.26
N ASP A 502 11.55 -9.09 23.65
CA ASP A 502 12.52 -8.49 22.74
C ASP A 502 13.15 -9.52 21.81
N TYR A 503 13.46 -10.72 22.32
CA TYR A 503 13.96 -11.81 21.47
C TYR A 503 12.91 -12.28 20.46
N ARG A 504 11.63 -12.39 20.86
CA ARG A 504 10.53 -12.72 19.92
C ARG A 504 10.40 -11.66 18.83
N LYS A 505 10.44 -10.38 19.20
CA LYS A 505 10.41 -9.25 18.25
C LYS A 505 11.63 -9.26 17.32
N ALA A 506 12.82 -9.56 17.84
CA ALA A 506 14.02 -9.66 17.02
C ALA A 506 13.96 -10.85 16.03
N LEU A 507 13.43 -12.00 16.47
CA LEU A 507 13.22 -13.17 15.61
C LEU A 507 12.18 -12.90 14.52
N LEU A 508 11.06 -12.26 14.89
CA LEU A 508 10.04 -11.78 13.97
C LEU A 508 10.64 -10.86 12.90
N ASN A 509 11.44 -9.86 13.32
CA ASN A 509 12.08 -8.93 12.39
C ASN A 509 13.08 -9.64 11.47
N LEU A 510 13.85 -10.61 11.97
CA LEU A 510 14.72 -11.44 11.12
C LEU A 510 13.90 -12.19 10.07
N HIS A 511 12.80 -12.84 10.44
CA HIS A 511 11.94 -13.58 9.50
C HIS A 511 11.25 -12.67 8.47
N ARG A 512 10.86 -11.46 8.88
CA ARG A 512 10.33 -10.45 7.97
C ARG A 512 11.39 -10.00 6.96
N LEU A 513 12.61 -9.71 7.42
CA LEU A 513 13.73 -9.32 6.55
C LEU A 513 14.27 -10.48 5.70
N GLU A 514 14.04 -11.73 6.11
CA GLU A 514 14.28 -12.93 5.29
C GLU A 514 13.22 -13.10 4.19
N GLY A 515 12.03 -12.49 4.34
CA GLY A 515 10.88 -12.66 3.43
C GLY A 515 10.21 -14.03 3.55
N THR A 516 10.30 -14.68 4.73
CA THR A 516 9.71 -16.01 4.99
C THR A 516 8.57 -15.97 6.00
N LEU A 517 8.17 -14.78 6.45
CA LEU A 517 7.21 -14.61 7.54
C LEU A 517 5.85 -15.26 7.21
N LEU A 518 5.36 -15.07 5.98
CA LEU A 518 4.11 -15.68 5.51
C LEU A 518 4.19 -17.22 5.52
N GLU A 519 5.28 -17.78 4.98
CA GLU A 519 5.50 -19.23 4.91
C GLU A 519 5.58 -19.84 6.33
N ARG A 520 6.29 -19.17 7.25
CA ARG A 520 6.44 -19.61 8.64
C ARG A 520 5.16 -19.50 9.45
N ARG A 521 4.25 -18.60 9.09
CA ARG A 521 2.92 -18.46 9.70
C ARG A 521 1.84 -19.26 8.96
N GLN A 522 2.22 -19.99 7.90
CA GLN A 522 1.33 -20.81 7.06
C GLN A 522 0.18 -20.00 6.43
N ILE A 523 0.47 -18.76 6.03
CA ILE A 523 -0.51 -17.84 5.46
C ILE A 523 -0.40 -17.86 3.94
N GLN A 524 -1.53 -18.08 3.28
CA GLN A 524 -1.70 -17.96 1.84
C GLN A 524 -2.61 -16.76 1.56
N LEU A 525 -2.20 -15.91 0.60
CA LEU A 525 -2.84 -14.63 0.30
C LEU A 525 -3.87 -14.72 -0.82
#